data_AF-A0A4U7KNW1-F1
#
_entry.id   AF-A0A4U7KNW1-F1
#
_cell.length_a   1.000
_cell.length_b   1.000
_cell.length_c   1.000
_cell.angle_alpha   90.00
_cell.angle_beta   90.00
_cell.angle_gamma   90.00
#
_symmetry.space_group_name_H-M   'P 1'
#
loop_
_entity.id
_entity.type
_entity.pdbx_description
1 polymer ?
#
loop_
_entity_poly.entity_id
_entity_poly.type
_entity_poly.pdbx_seq_one_letter_code
_entity_poly.pdbx_strand_id
1 'polypeptide(L)'
;MPRAVSAKLSRQHEPSAGLRPGSARSAASGSSAVHASNQNSSATTKNPIFNTDKFGQHILKNPLVAQGIVDKANLKPTDMVLEVGPGTGNLTVRILEKAKKTTVVEMDPRMAAELSKRVQGKPEQRKLDIMIGDFCKTELPYFDVCISNTPYQISSPLVFKLLSHRPLFRCAILMFQREFALRLIARPGDNLWCRLSANVQLYSKVDHIMKVSRNSFRPPPQVESSVVRITPLNPPPAIPFEEFDGLTRIVFSRRNKTVRASFFDARGVIDMLESNYKTYCAVKEIMPEEGNFADMVKQVLIDTECAEDRAAKMDIDDLLKLLAAFHEKGIHFS
;
A
#
# COMPACT_ATOMS: atom_id res chain seq x y z
N MET A 1 2.54 27.14 1.25
CA MET A 1 1.55 27.41 0.18
C MET A 1 0.25 26.69 0.55
N PRO A 2 -0.92 27.34 0.44
CA PRO A 2 -2.09 26.92 1.20
C PRO A 2 -2.74 25.65 0.63
N ARG A 3 -3.08 24.74 1.55
CA ARG A 3 -3.85 23.50 1.36
C ARG A 3 -5.34 23.77 1.54
N ALA A 4 -6.14 23.45 0.53
CA ALA A 4 -7.56 23.06 0.55
C ALA A 4 -7.92 22.86 -0.94
N VAL A 5 -8.54 21.79 -1.45
CA VAL A 5 -9.70 20.98 -1.06
C VAL A 5 -9.55 19.69 -1.91
N SER A 6 -9.77 18.47 -1.46
CA SER A 6 -11.11 17.91 -1.34
C SER A 6 -11.04 16.56 -0.61
N ALA A 7 -11.22 16.65 0.71
CA ALA A 7 -11.62 15.54 1.55
C ALA A 7 -13.10 15.23 1.27
N LYS A 8 -13.38 14.43 0.23
CA LYS A 8 -14.68 13.79 -0.02
C LYS A 8 -14.46 12.81 -1.17
N LEU A 9 -14.22 11.53 -0.83
CA LEU A 9 -14.36 10.31 -1.68
C LEU A 9 -13.51 9.13 -1.17
N SER A 10 -13.04 9.14 0.09
CA SER A 10 -12.55 7.91 0.75
C SER A 10 -13.75 7.11 1.28
N ARG A 11 -14.43 6.34 0.41
CA ARG A 11 -15.32 5.28 0.91
C ARG A 11 -14.44 4.12 1.39
N GLN A 12 -14.39 3.94 2.71
CA GLN A 12 -13.82 2.75 3.32
C GLN A 12 -14.64 1.53 2.89
N HIS A 13 -13.94 0.43 2.61
CA HIS A 13 -14.53 -0.84 2.20
C HIS A 13 -15.18 -1.50 3.44
N GLU A 14 -16.49 -1.42 3.58
CA GLU A 14 -17.21 -2.16 4.62
C GLU A 14 -17.33 -3.65 4.23
N PRO A 15 -17.12 -4.59 5.17
CA PRO A 15 -17.45 -5.99 4.94
C PRO A 15 -18.97 -6.21 5.01
N SER A 16 -19.48 -6.99 4.06
CA SER A 16 -20.90 -7.35 3.88
C SER A 16 -21.50 -8.02 5.11
N ALA A 17 -22.57 -7.43 5.65
CA ALA A 17 -23.38 -7.98 6.74
C ALA A 17 -24.27 -9.13 6.24
N GLY A 18 -24.11 -10.31 6.85
CA GLY A 18 -24.93 -11.49 6.60
C GLY A 18 -26.28 -11.44 7.33
N LEU A 19 -27.32 -11.77 6.58
CA LEU A 19 -28.52 -12.55 6.94
C LEU A 19 -29.19 -12.29 8.31
N ARG A 20 -30.37 -11.66 8.25
CA ARG A 20 -31.41 -11.70 9.29
C ARG A 20 -32.00 -13.12 9.43
N PRO A 21 -32.46 -13.51 10.62
CA PRO A 21 -33.59 -14.41 10.75
C PRO A 21 -34.80 -13.71 11.38
N GLY A 22 -35.98 -14.11 10.90
CA GLY A 22 -37.29 -13.64 11.31
C GLY A 22 -37.78 -14.24 12.63
N SER A 23 -38.95 -13.72 13.00
CA SER A 23 -39.77 -13.91 14.20
C SER A 23 -40.12 -15.36 14.58
N ALA A 24 -40.25 -15.63 15.89
CA ALA A 24 -41.53 -15.95 16.56
C ALA A 24 -41.33 -16.25 18.06
N ARG A 25 -42.34 -15.88 18.87
CA ARG A 25 -42.46 -16.13 20.32
C ARG A 25 -43.31 -17.36 20.60
N SER A 26 -42.92 -18.14 21.62
CA SER A 26 -43.71 -18.95 22.59
C SER A 26 -42.85 -20.17 23.00
N ALA A 27 -43.00 -20.89 24.10
CA ALA A 27 -43.52 -20.71 25.46
C ALA A 27 -43.00 -21.94 26.25
N ALA A 28 -42.88 -21.78 27.57
CA ALA A 28 -42.99 -22.81 28.62
C ALA A 28 -41.89 -23.89 28.84
N SER A 29 -41.41 -23.88 30.10
CA SER A 29 -41.23 -25.00 31.06
C SER A 29 -40.14 -26.06 30.88
N GLY A 30 -39.32 -26.21 31.94
CA GLY A 30 -39.11 -27.52 32.58
C GLY A 30 -37.68 -28.05 32.66
N SER A 31 -37.19 -28.19 33.90
CA SER A 31 -36.37 -29.29 34.42
C SER A 31 -34.88 -29.44 34.03
N SER A 32 -34.02 -29.12 35.01
CA SER A 32 -33.02 -30.01 35.62
C SER A 32 -32.25 -31.01 34.76
N ALA A 33 -30.93 -30.83 34.60
CA ALA A 33 -29.95 -31.91 34.73
C ALA A 33 -28.51 -31.36 34.76
N VAL A 34 -27.77 -31.79 35.76
CA VAL A 34 -26.35 -31.53 35.98
C VAL A 34 -25.54 -32.40 35.03
N HIS A 35 -24.80 -31.78 34.11
CA HIS A 35 -23.71 -32.45 33.39
C HIS A 35 -22.46 -31.57 33.37
N ALA A 36 -21.54 -31.91 34.25
CA ALA A 36 -20.16 -31.45 34.21
C ALA A 36 -19.52 -31.96 32.92
N SER A 37 -19.23 -31.04 31.99
CA SER A 37 -18.35 -31.31 30.85
C SER A 37 -17.12 -30.40 30.96
N ASN A 38 -15.99 -31.08 31.11
CA ASN A 38 -14.67 -30.53 31.30
C ASN A 38 -14.20 -29.87 29.98
N GLN A 39 -14.52 -28.58 29.79
CA GLN A 39 -13.98 -27.81 28.66
C GLN A 39 -12.63 -27.22 29.03
N ASN A 40 -11.59 -27.96 28.71
CA ASN A 40 -10.22 -27.49 28.68
C ASN A 40 -10.07 -26.52 27.49
N SER A 41 -10.57 -25.30 27.64
CA SER A 41 -10.34 -24.23 26.67
C SER A 41 -8.89 -23.78 26.80
N SER A 42 -8.09 -24.07 25.77
CA SER A 42 -6.73 -23.56 25.64
C SER A 42 -6.80 -22.04 25.53
N ALA A 43 -6.72 -21.35 26.67
CA ALA A 43 -6.65 -19.91 26.74
C ALA A 43 -5.42 -19.46 25.94
N THR A 44 -5.65 -18.95 24.73
CA THR A 44 -4.66 -18.17 23.98
C THR A 44 -4.17 -17.07 24.90
N THR A 45 -2.96 -17.24 25.44
CA THR A 45 -2.29 -16.25 26.29
C THR A 45 -2.12 -14.97 25.47
N LYS A 46 -3.08 -14.06 25.58
CA LYS A 46 -2.95 -12.69 25.06
C LYS A 46 -1.88 -12.01 25.89
N ASN A 47 -0.97 -11.28 25.24
CA ASN A 47 -0.01 -10.47 25.96
C ASN A 47 -0.75 -9.21 26.46
N PRO A 48 -1.02 -9.05 27.76
CA PRO A 48 -1.91 -8.00 28.27
C PRO A 48 -1.34 -6.58 28.14
N ILE A 49 -0.06 -6.46 27.77
CA ILE A 49 0.67 -5.19 27.70
C ILE A 49 0.40 -4.44 26.39
N PHE A 50 0.06 -5.17 25.31
CA PHE A 50 0.03 -4.60 23.97
C PHE A 50 -1.39 -4.59 23.40
N ASN A 51 -1.79 -3.45 22.83
CA ASN A 51 -3.11 -3.34 22.20
C ASN A 51 -3.04 -3.78 20.74
N THR A 52 -2.62 -5.03 20.52
CA THR A 52 -2.45 -5.60 19.17
C THR A 52 -3.75 -5.58 18.39
N ASP A 53 -4.89 -5.75 19.06
CA ASP A 53 -6.22 -5.79 18.44
C ASP A 53 -6.62 -4.41 17.90
N LYS A 54 -6.40 -3.31 18.65
CA LYS A 54 -6.70 -1.94 18.20
C LYS A 54 -5.90 -1.53 16.98
N PHE A 55 -4.66 -2.00 16.86
CA PHE A 55 -3.76 -1.68 15.75
C PHE A 55 -3.72 -2.76 14.66
N GLY A 56 -4.52 -3.84 14.81
CA GLY A 56 -4.52 -4.98 13.88
C GLY A 56 -3.15 -5.64 13.70
N GLN A 57 -2.31 -5.64 14.75
CA GLN A 57 -0.93 -6.08 14.70
C GLN A 57 -0.81 -7.60 14.84
N HIS A 58 -0.09 -8.21 13.91
CA HIS A 58 0.29 -9.62 13.93
C HIS A 58 1.81 -9.72 14.13
N ILE A 59 2.24 -10.15 15.33
CA ILE A 59 3.68 -10.21 15.65
C ILE A 59 4.28 -11.43 14.98
N LEU A 60 5.27 -11.23 14.11
CA LEU A 60 6.05 -12.31 13.51
C LEU A 60 6.86 -13.03 14.60
N LYS A 61 6.52 -14.29 14.89
CA LYS A 61 7.18 -15.12 15.91
C LYS A 61 8.16 -16.14 15.33
N ASN A 62 8.08 -16.46 14.03
CA ASN A 62 8.93 -17.48 13.42
C ASN A 62 10.35 -16.92 13.15
N PRO A 63 11.38 -17.41 13.86
CA PRO A 63 12.74 -16.90 13.71
C PRO A 63 13.36 -17.20 12.34
N LEU A 64 12.97 -18.31 11.70
CA LEU A 64 13.47 -18.69 10.37
C LEU A 64 12.92 -17.77 9.29
N VAL A 65 11.65 -17.37 9.40
CA VAL A 65 11.06 -16.38 8.48
C VAL A 65 11.72 -15.02 8.66
N ALA A 66 11.91 -14.57 9.91
CA ALA A 66 12.59 -13.31 10.19
C ALA A 66 14.03 -13.31 9.64
N GLN A 67 14.76 -14.42 9.81
CA GLN A 67 16.09 -14.58 9.25
C GLN A 67 16.07 -14.54 7.71
N GLY A 68 15.16 -15.30 7.10
CA GLY A 68 15.00 -15.33 5.65
C GLY A 68 14.67 -13.96 5.04
N ILE A 69 13.87 -13.13 5.72
CA ILE A 69 13.60 -11.74 5.30
C ILE A 69 14.90 -10.91 5.27
N VAL A 70 15.68 -10.95 6.35
CA VAL A 70 16.93 -10.19 6.47
C VAL A 70 17.99 -10.69 5.49
N ASP A 71 18.09 -12.00 5.29
CA ASP A 71 19.02 -12.58 4.31
C ASP A 71 18.65 -12.17 2.88
N LYS A 72 17.35 -12.19 2.54
CA LYS A 72 16.86 -11.72 1.24
C LYS A 72 16.93 -10.20 1.08
N ALA A 73 17.10 -9.42 2.15
CA ALA A 73 17.41 -7.99 2.03
C ALA A 73 18.82 -7.73 1.52
N ASN A 74 19.73 -8.71 1.64
CA ASN A 74 21.13 -8.61 1.24
C ASN A 74 21.78 -7.31 1.80
N LEU A 75 21.64 -7.12 3.11
CA LEU A 75 22.16 -5.95 3.81
C LEU A 75 23.69 -5.89 3.72
N LYS A 76 24.21 -4.71 3.43
CA LYS A 76 25.64 -4.39 3.49
C LYS A 76 25.96 -3.79 4.86
N PRO A 77 27.19 -3.97 5.37
CA PRO A 77 27.63 -3.38 6.63
C PRO A 77 27.56 -1.85 6.69
N THR A 78 27.48 -1.20 5.52
CA THR A 78 27.37 0.26 5.39
C THR A 78 25.93 0.78 5.35
N ASP A 79 24.94 -0.11 5.20
CA ASP A 79 23.56 0.29 4.96
C ASP A 79 22.93 0.93 6.18
N MET A 80 22.18 2.02 5.93
CA MET A 80 21.17 2.55 6.83
C MET A 80 19.83 1.89 6.51
N VAL A 81 19.22 1.26 7.52
CA VAL A 81 17.98 0.51 7.35
C VAL A 81 16.82 1.26 7.99
N LEU A 82 15.73 1.41 7.26
CA LEU A 82 14.45 1.83 7.79
C LEU A 82 13.60 0.59 8.10
N GLU A 83 13.10 0.47 9.33
CA GLU A 83 12.10 -0.53 9.70
C GLU A 83 10.78 0.13 10.05
N VAL A 84 9.69 -0.28 9.41
CA VAL A 84 8.35 0.22 9.73
C VAL A 84 7.59 -0.86 10.51
N GLY A 85 7.12 -0.50 11.71
CA GLY A 85 6.41 -1.40 12.61
C GLY A 85 7.31 -2.52 13.16
N PRO A 86 8.33 -2.19 13.97
CA PRO A 86 9.25 -3.19 14.54
C PRO A 86 8.56 -4.15 15.52
N GLY A 87 7.40 -3.77 16.08
CA GLY A 87 6.68 -4.56 17.08
C GLY A 87 7.59 -4.85 18.29
N THR A 88 7.74 -6.12 18.65
CA THR A 88 8.60 -6.53 19.77
C THR A 88 10.10 -6.60 19.41
N GLY A 89 10.49 -6.26 18.18
CA GLY A 89 11.89 -6.20 17.76
C GLY A 89 12.47 -7.51 17.24
N ASN A 90 11.65 -8.51 16.90
CA ASN A 90 12.14 -9.80 16.40
C ASN A 90 12.93 -9.68 15.09
N LEU A 91 12.54 -8.74 14.23
CA LEU A 91 13.23 -8.45 12.98
C LEU A 91 14.35 -7.44 13.22
N THR A 92 14.08 -6.37 13.99
CA THR A 92 15.05 -5.33 14.37
C THR A 92 16.38 -5.87 14.86
N VAL A 93 16.40 -6.85 15.79
CA VAL A 93 17.66 -7.38 16.32
C VAL A 93 18.53 -8.04 15.24
N ARG A 94 17.92 -8.74 14.27
CA ARG A 94 18.64 -9.36 13.14
C ARG A 94 19.13 -8.33 12.13
N ILE A 95 18.40 -7.23 11.98
CA ILE A 95 18.83 -6.11 11.14
C ILE A 95 20.06 -5.44 11.76
N LEU A 96 20.03 -5.15 13.06
CA LEU A 96 21.10 -4.46 13.79
C LEU A 96 22.44 -5.23 13.79
N GLU A 97 22.39 -6.56 13.71
CA GLU A 97 23.57 -7.42 13.55
C GLU A 97 24.32 -7.14 12.22
N LYS A 98 23.60 -6.77 11.16
CA LYS A 98 24.17 -6.64 9.80
C LYS A 98 24.30 -5.20 9.31
N ALA A 99 23.44 -4.30 9.76
CA ALA A 99 23.38 -2.92 9.30
C ALA A 99 24.36 -1.99 10.06
N LYS A 100 24.68 -0.86 9.43
CA LYS A 100 25.41 0.24 10.08
C LYS A 100 24.54 0.90 11.14
N LYS A 101 23.29 1.21 10.75
CA LYS A 101 22.29 1.91 11.56
C LYS A 101 20.90 1.44 11.16
N THR A 102 20.00 1.35 12.13
CA THR A 102 18.59 1.03 11.90
C THR A 102 17.73 2.11 12.53
N THR A 103 16.91 2.77 11.74
CA THR A 103 15.86 3.67 12.22
C THR A 103 14.54 2.94 12.15
N VAL A 104 13.82 2.88 13.26
CA VAL A 104 12.49 2.26 13.31
C VAL A 104 11.41 3.32 13.47
N VAL A 105 10.28 3.15 12.78
CA VAL A 105 9.09 3.99 12.97
C VAL A 105 8.00 3.14 13.60
N GLU A 106 7.58 3.51 14.81
CA GLU A 106 6.58 2.78 15.59
C GLU A 106 5.47 3.72 16.06
N MET A 107 4.23 3.29 15.89
CA MET A 107 3.04 4.04 16.30
C MET A 107 2.76 3.85 17.80
N ASP A 108 2.99 2.65 18.35
CA ASP A 108 2.71 2.34 19.76
C ASP A 108 3.95 2.64 20.64
N PRO A 109 3.92 3.69 21.49
CA PRO A 109 5.06 4.02 22.35
C PRO A 109 5.46 2.89 23.30
N ARG A 110 4.54 1.97 23.63
CA ARG A 110 4.83 0.82 24.50
C ARG A 110 5.69 -0.23 23.80
N MET A 111 5.48 -0.43 22.50
CA MET A 111 6.33 -1.30 21.67
C MET A 111 7.73 -0.70 21.52
N ALA A 112 7.79 0.62 21.29
CA ALA A 112 9.05 1.35 21.25
C ALA A 112 9.86 1.18 22.56
N ALA A 113 9.20 1.27 23.72
CA ALA A 113 9.83 1.06 25.02
C ALA A 113 10.33 -0.38 25.20
N GLU A 114 9.53 -1.37 24.80
CA GLU A 114 9.93 -2.79 24.87
C GLU A 114 11.13 -3.08 23.96
N LEU A 115 11.14 -2.54 22.73
CA LEU A 115 12.26 -2.65 21.82
C LEU A 115 13.53 -2.01 22.41
N SER A 116 13.39 -0.82 23.01
CA SER A 116 14.51 -0.12 23.68
C SER A 116 15.10 -0.97 24.79
N LYS A 117 14.25 -1.55 25.64
CA LYS A 117 14.66 -2.48 26.71
C LYS A 117 15.35 -3.73 26.15
N ARG A 118 14.86 -4.26 25.03
CA ARG A 118 15.40 -5.48 24.40
C ARG A 118 16.85 -5.33 23.93
N VAL A 119 17.25 -4.13 23.52
CA VAL A 119 18.62 -3.82 23.08
C VAL A 119 19.47 -3.15 24.17
N GLN A 120 18.87 -2.80 25.31
CA GLN A 120 19.54 -2.07 26.39
C GLN A 120 20.80 -2.79 26.87
N GLY A 121 21.90 -2.05 26.96
CA GLY A 121 23.20 -2.56 27.42
C GLY A 121 23.96 -3.39 26.38
N LYS A 122 23.43 -3.54 25.16
CA LYS A 122 24.08 -4.27 24.07
C LYS A 122 24.70 -3.32 23.04
N PRO A 123 25.75 -3.74 22.29
CA PRO A 123 26.37 -2.91 21.26
C PRO A 123 25.38 -2.36 20.22
N GLU A 124 24.34 -3.13 19.90
CA GLU A 124 23.30 -2.79 18.93
C GLU A 124 22.48 -1.57 19.34
N GLN A 125 22.40 -1.25 20.63
CA GLN A 125 21.69 -0.07 21.14
C GLN A 125 22.18 1.22 20.47
N ARG A 126 23.48 1.33 20.20
CA ARG A 126 24.09 2.53 19.58
C ARG A 126 23.75 2.68 18.10
N LYS A 127 23.25 1.61 17.47
CA LYS A 127 22.86 1.58 16.06
C LYS A 127 21.35 1.81 15.86
N LEU A 128 20.56 1.81 16.94
CA LEU A 128 19.11 1.89 16.88
C LEU A 128 18.62 3.31 17.14
N ASP A 129 17.90 3.88 16.18
CA ASP A 129 17.08 5.08 16.38
C ASP A 129 15.60 4.69 16.37
N ILE A 130 14.81 5.27 17.28
CA ILE A 130 13.37 5.02 17.37
C ILE A 130 12.61 6.33 17.16
N MET A 131 11.76 6.35 16.14
CA MET A 131 10.83 7.43 15.84
C MET A 131 9.42 7.01 16.24
N ILE A 132 8.85 7.68 17.24
CA ILE A 132 7.47 7.45 17.67
C ILE A 132 6.55 8.30 16.80
N GLY A 133 5.65 7.66 16.03
CA GLY A 133 4.69 8.39 15.23
C GLY A 133 4.00 7.59 14.14
N ASP A 134 3.08 8.27 13.45
CA ASP A 134 2.37 7.73 12.29
C ASP A 134 3.29 7.70 11.07
N PHE A 135 3.69 6.51 10.62
CA PHE A 135 4.53 6.34 9.45
C PHE A 135 4.04 7.14 8.24
N CYS A 136 2.73 7.24 8.01
CA CYS A 136 2.18 7.97 6.87
C CYS A 136 2.47 9.49 6.96
N LYS A 137 2.63 10.04 8.18
CA LYS A 137 2.82 11.47 8.43
C LYS A 137 4.27 11.84 8.77
N THR A 138 5.04 10.92 9.33
CA THR A 138 6.43 11.14 9.74
C THR A 138 7.34 11.44 8.56
N GLU A 139 8.17 12.47 8.63
CA GLU A 139 9.23 12.70 7.66
C GLU A 139 10.31 11.63 7.83
N LEU A 140 10.65 10.94 6.73
CA LEU A 140 11.57 9.81 6.79
C LEU A 140 13.01 10.29 6.58
N PRO A 141 13.98 9.79 7.36
CA PRO A 141 15.38 10.03 7.07
C PRO A 141 15.79 9.31 5.78
N TYR A 142 17.00 9.57 5.28
CA TYR A 142 17.61 8.74 4.25
C TYR A 142 17.80 7.30 4.76
N PHE A 143 17.56 6.33 3.89
CA PHE A 143 17.88 4.92 4.11
C PHE A 143 18.26 4.23 2.79
N ASP A 144 19.12 3.21 2.88
CA ASP A 144 19.49 2.37 1.74
C ASP A 144 18.47 1.24 1.54
N VAL A 145 17.96 0.67 2.64
CA VAL A 145 17.04 -0.47 2.60
C VAL A 145 15.88 -0.23 3.55
N CYS A 146 14.66 -0.49 3.08
CA CYS A 146 13.48 -0.54 3.95
C CYS A 146 13.09 -1.99 4.20
N ILE A 147 12.82 -2.37 5.45
CA ILE A 147 12.29 -3.70 5.79
C ILE A 147 11.02 -3.51 6.61
N SER A 148 9.95 -4.25 6.33
CA SER A 148 8.72 -4.06 7.08
C SER A 148 7.83 -5.30 7.18
N ASN A 149 7.26 -5.46 8.37
CA ASN A 149 6.09 -6.29 8.66
C ASN A 149 4.93 -5.40 9.16
N THR A 150 4.58 -4.38 8.39
CA THR A 150 3.54 -3.43 8.79
C THR A 150 2.14 -4.04 8.85
N PRO A 151 1.27 -3.47 9.70
CA PRO A 151 -0.16 -3.75 9.67
C PRO A 151 -0.75 -3.53 8.27
N TYR A 152 -1.67 -4.42 7.87
CA TYR A 152 -2.18 -4.45 6.51
C TYR A 152 -2.98 -3.21 6.12
N GLN A 153 -3.53 -2.48 7.09
CA GLN A 153 -4.33 -1.27 6.92
C GLN A 153 -3.53 -0.14 6.27
N ILE A 154 -2.20 -0.12 6.42
CA ILE A 154 -1.33 0.92 5.88
C ILE A 154 -0.50 0.47 4.68
N SER A 155 -0.81 -0.69 4.08
CA SER A 155 0.00 -1.26 2.98
C SER A 155 0.09 -0.34 1.77
N SER A 156 -1.03 0.16 1.23
CA SER A 156 -1.01 1.06 0.07
C SER A 156 -0.34 2.41 0.38
N PRO A 157 -0.71 3.12 1.46
CA PRO A 157 -0.03 4.36 1.85
C PRO A 157 1.49 4.17 2.04
N LEU A 158 1.90 3.02 2.60
CA LEU A 158 3.31 2.70 2.76
C LEU A 158 4.03 2.59 1.42
N VAL A 159 3.46 1.82 0.48
CA VAL A 159 4.07 1.63 -0.85
C VAL A 159 4.20 2.96 -1.58
N PHE A 160 3.13 3.78 -1.63
CA PHE A 160 3.19 5.08 -2.29
C PHE A 160 4.17 6.04 -1.63
N LYS A 161 4.21 6.08 -0.29
CA LYS A 161 5.18 6.92 0.44
C LYS A 161 6.63 6.52 0.15
N LEU A 162 6.90 5.22 0.02
CA LEU A 162 8.22 4.74 -0.38
C LEU A 162 8.55 5.16 -1.82
N LEU A 163 7.64 4.98 -2.78
CA LEU A 163 7.87 5.38 -4.19
C LEU A 163 8.14 6.88 -4.36
N SER A 164 7.47 7.72 -3.56
CA SER A 164 7.69 9.18 -3.53
C SER A 164 8.92 9.61 -2.71
N HIS A 165 9.53 8.71 -1.95
CA HIS A 165 10.68 9.06 -1.10
C HIS A 165 11.90 9.46 -1.94
N ARG A 166 12.60 10.49 -1.48
CA ARG A 166 13.86 10.96 -2.05
C ARG A 166 14.85 11.26 -0.92
N PRO A 167 16.15 11.01 -1.11
CA PRO A 167 16.80 10.29 -2.23
C PRO A 167 16.28 8.85 -2.41
N LEU A 168 16.50 8.26 -3.60
CA LEU A 168 16.06 6.88 -3.86
C LEU A 168 16.80 5.90 -2.97
N PHE A 169 16.05 4.98 -2.36
CA PHE A 169 16.61 3.84 -1.65
C PHE A 169 16.96 2.71 -2.63
N ARG A 170 17.82 1.79 -2.20
CA ARG A 170 18.28 0.65 -3.02
C ARG A 170 17.19 -0.40 -3.20
N CYS A 171 16.57 -0.85 -2.10
CA CYS A 171 15.46 -1.80 -2.16
C CYS A 171 14.60 -1.77 -0.89
N ALA A 172 13.37 -2.27 -1.00
CA ALA A 172 12.48 -2.50 0.13
C ALA A 172 12.04 -3.97 0.18
N ILE A 173 12.15 -4.62 1.34
CA ILE A 173 11.65 -5.96 1.61
C ILE A 173 10.43 -5.86 2.51
N LEU A 174 9.25 -6.02 1.90
CA LEU A 174 7.98 -5.70 2.53
C LEU A 174 7.12 -6.95 2.64
N MET A 175 6.55 -7.18 3.81
CA MET A 175 5.59 -8.27 4.02
C MET A 175 4.16 -7.73 4.01
N PHE A 176 3.32 -8.32 3.17
CA PHE A 176 1.90 -7.98 3.02
C PHE A 176 1.03 -9.23 3.12
N GLN A 177 -0.30 -9.02 3.15
CA GLN A 177 -1.26 -10.09 2.83
C GLN A 177 -0.97 -10.66 1.45
N ARG A 178 -1.22 -11.95 1.27
CA ARG A 178 -0.99 -12.64 0.00
C ARG A 178 -1.68 -11.94 -1.17
N GLU A 179 -2.95 -11.61 -1.04
CA GLU A 179 -3.72 -10.96 -2.13
C GLU A 179 -3.11 -9.62 -2.52
N PHE A 180 -2.77 -8.78 -1.54
CA PHE A 180 -2.13 -7.49 -1.79
C PHE A 180 -0.76 -7.65 -2.46
N ALA A 181 0.07 -8.58 -1.98
CA ALA A 181 1.37 -8.88 -2.59
C ALA A 181 1.22 -9.36 -4.04
N LEU A 182 0.21 -10.18 -4.33
CA LEU A 182 -0.08 -10.65 -5.69
C LEU A 182 -0.58 -9.52 -6.60
N ARG A 183 -1.30 -8.52 -6.06
CA ARG A 183 -1.66 -7.32 -6.83
C ARG A 183 -0.44 -6.52 -7.25
N LEU A 184 0.58 -6.39 -6.41
CA LEU A 184 1.79 -5.63 -6.75
C LEU A 184 2.53 -6.21 -7.96
N ILE A 185 2.50 -7.54 -8.13
CA ILE A 185 3.20 -8.26 -9.21
C ILE A 185 2.27 -8.70 -10.36
N ALA A 186 0.97 -8.39 -10.27
CA ALA A 186 -0.01 -8.76 -11.28
C ALA A 186 0.37 -8.15 -12.63
N ARG A 187 0.15 -8.88 -13.71
CA ARG A 187 0.43 -8.43 -15.08
C ARG A 187 -0.86 -7.99 -15.77
N PRO A 188 -0.77 -7.15 -16.81
CA PRO A 188 -1.93 -6.83 -17.65
C PRO A 188 -2.67 -8.09 -18.11
N GLY A 189 -3.99 -8.08 -18.00
CA GLY A 189 -4.86 -9.24 -18.26
C GLY A 189 -5.13 -10.12 -17.03
N ASP A 190 -4.31 -10.06 -15.98
CA ASP A 190 -4.55 -10.82 -14.76
C ASP A 190 -5.77 -10.28 -13.99
N ASN A 191 -6.46 -11.18 -13.29
CA ASN A 191 -7.58 -10.81 -12.42
C ASN A 191 -7.19 -9.80 -11.32
N LEU A 192 -5.93 -9.76 -10.93
CA LEU A 192 -5.40 -8.87 -9.89
C LEU A 192 -4.74 -7.59 -10.44
N TRP A 193 -4.69 -7.41 -11.78
CA TRP A 193 -4.19 -6.19 -12.41
C TRP A 193 -5.05 -4.98 -12.02
N CYS A 194 -4.42 -3.98 -11.43
CA CYS A 194 -5.14 -2.81 -10.92
C CYS A 194 -4.25 -1.56 -10.89
N ARG A 195 -4.83 -0.42 -10.50
CA ARG A 195 -4.12 0.86 -10.32
C ARG A 195 -2.84 0.72 -9.51
N LEU A 196 -2.87 -0.07 -8.43
CA LEU A 196 -1.69 -0.32 -7.58
C LEU A 196 -0.57 -1.02 -8.38
N SER A 197 -0.91 -2.01 -9.18
CA SER A 197 0.02 -2.76 -10.03
C SER A 197 0.71 -1.82 -11.01
N ALA A 198 -0.07 -1.06 -11.79
CA ALA A 198 0.45 -0.12 -12.78
C ALA A 198 1.36 0.95 -12.17
N ASN A 199 0.94 1.58 -11.07
CA ASN A 199 1.74 2.61 -10.41
C ASN A 199 3.06 2.06 -9.88
N VAL A 200 3.04 0.93 -9.19
CA VAL A 200 4.26 0.40 -8.59
C VAL A 200 5.23 -0.08 -9.68
N GLN A 201 4.72 -0.74 -10.72
CA GLN A 201 5.55 -1.30 -11.78
C GLN A 201 6.13 -0.23 -12.71
N LEU A 202 5.49 0.95 -12.84
CA LEU A 202 6.09 2.08 -13.58
C LEU A 202 7.37 2.58 -12.90
N TYR A 203 7.36 2.71 -11.57
CA TYR A 203 8.46 3.32 -10.83
C TYR A 203 9.46 2.32 -10.24
N SER A 204 9.18 1.02 -10.29
CA SER A 204 9.99 0.01 -9.61
C SER A 204 9.85 -1.40 -10.19
N LYS A 205 10.90 -2.19 -10.02
CA LYS A 205 10.82 -3.64 -10.19
C LYS A 205 10.26 -4.28 -8.92
N VAL A 206 9.23 -5.13 -9.06
CA VAL A 206 8.63 -5.87 -7.96
C VAL A 206 8.82 -7.36 -8.13
N ASP A 207 9.44 -8.02 -7.14
CA ASP A 207 9.65 -9.46 -7.13
C ASP A 207 8.93 -10.11 -5.95
N HIS A 208 8.27 -11.25 -6.18
CA HIS A 208 7.78 -12.11 -5.09
C HIS A 208 8.95 -12.91 -4.52
N ILE A 209 9.19 -12.79 -3.21
CA ILE A 209 10.37 -13.38 -2.57
C ILE A 209 10.04 -14.69 -1.87
N MET A 210 9.01 -14.69 -1.03
CA MET A 210 8.59 -15.90 -0.31
C MET A 210 7.16 -15.81 0.21
N LYS A 211 6.57 -16.99 0.40
CA LYS A 211 5.28 -17.19 1.06
C LYS A 211 5.52 -17.32 2.57
N VAL A 212 4.67 -16.69 3.39
CA VAL A 212 4.77 -16.80 4.85
C VAL A 212 3.45 -17.30 5.42
N SER A 213 3.52 -18.40 6.18
CA SER A 213 2.36 -19.02 6.80
C SER A 213 1.73 -18.13 7.86
N ARG A 214 0.41 -18.04 7.93
CA ARG A 214 -0.32 -17.40 9.05
C ARG A 214 0.09 -17.92 10.44
N ASN A 215 0.55 -19.17 10.53
CA ASN A 215 1.03 -19.78 11.77
C ASN A 215 2.37 -19.19 12.27
N SER A 216 3.04 -18.40 11.43
CA SER A 216 4.27 -17.69 11.78
C SER A 216 4.02 -16.45 12.64
N PHE A 217 2.76 -16.11 12.92
CA PHE A 217 2.37 -14.90 13.64
C PHE A 217 1.69 -15.20 14.98
N ARG A 218 1.62 -14.18 15.84
CA ARG A 218 0.84 -14.17 17.08
C ARG A 218 0.16 -12.81 17.29
N PRO A 219 -1.19 -12.76 17.41
CA PRO A 219 -2.11 -13.84 17.02
C PRO A 219 -2.02 -14.15 15.52
N PRO A 220 -2.38 -15.37 15.06
CA PRO A 220 -2.42 -15.69 13.63
C PRO A 220 -3.42 -14.79 12.88
N PRO A 221 -3.06 -14.23 11.70
CA PRO A 221 -4.01 -13.59 10.81
C PRO A 221 -4.96 -14.60 10.16
N GLN A 222 -6.06 -14.09 9.60
CA GLN A 222 -7.03 -14.93 8.90
C GLN A 222 -6.55 -15.39 7.52
N VAL A 223 -5.58 -14.69 6.95
CA VAL A 223 -5.06 -14.91 5.60
C VAL A 223 -3.56 -15.14 5.61
N GLU A 224 -3.07 -15.76 4.55
CA GLU A 224 -1.64 -15.96 4.31
C GLU A 224 -0.92 -14.65 3.98
N SER A 225 0.40 -14.64 4.19
CA SER A 225 1.25 -13.48 3.91
C SER A 225 2.26 -13.77 2.79
N SER A 226 2.88 -12.72 2.27
CA SER A 226 4.00 -12.80 1.35
C SER A 226 4.96 -11.64 1.49
N VAL A 227 6.22 -11.97 1.28
CA VAL A 227 7.32 -11.02 1.23
C VAL A 227 7.56 -10.67 -0.23
N VAL A 228 7.61 -9.38 -0.53
CA VAL A 228 7.95 -8.82 -1.84
C VAL A 228 9.19 -7.95 -1.72
N ARG A 229 9.95 -7.86 -2.81
CA ARG A 229 11.03 -6.89 -2.98
C ARG A 229 10.56 -5.81 -3.94
N ILE A 230 10.69 -4.56 -3.55
CA ILE A 230 10.49 -3.40 -4.41
C ILE A 230 11.85 -2.73 -4.63
N THR A 231 12.26 -2.58 -5.88
CA THR A 231 13.52 -1.95 -6.27
C THR A 231 13.20 -0.75 -7.15
N PRO A 232 13.30 0.50 -6.66
CA PRO A 232 13.03 1.68 -7.47
C PRO A 232 13.92 1.71 -8.73
N LEU A 233 13.36 2.19 -9.83
CA LEU A 233 14.14 2.46 -11.04
C LEU A 233 15.00 3.71 -10.81
N ASN A 234 16.27 3.64 -11.21
CA ASN A 234 17.21 4.75 -11.12
C ASN A 234 17.96 4.91 -12.46
N PRO A 235 17.73 6.00 -13.22
CA PRO A 235 16.84 7.12 -12.88
C PRO A 235 15.35 6.71 -12.88
N PRO A 236 14.49 7.40 -12.12
CA PRO A 236 13.06 7.18 -12.21
C PRO A 236 12.53 7.67 -13.57
N PRO A 237 11.38 7.15 -14.05
CA PRO A 237 10.72 7.69 -15.23
C PRO A 237 10.50 9.21 -15.10
N ALA A 238 10.67 9.94 -16.19
CA ALA A 238 10.53 11.40 -16.25
C ALA A 238 9.05 11.84 -16.26
N ILE A 239 8.23 11.26 -15.38
CA ILE A 239 6.79 11.43 -15.33
C ILE A 239 6.39 11.75 -13.89
N PRO A 240 5.75 12.91 -13.64
CA PRO A 240 5.21 13.23 -12.33
C PRO A 240 4.25 12.13 -11.84
N PHE A 241 4.39 11.72 -10.58
CA PHE A 241 3.60 10.64 -10.01
C PHE A 241 2.10 10.97 -10.04
N GLU A 242 1.76 12.22 -9.76
CA GLU A 242 0.41 12.75 -9.68
C GLU A 242 -0.33 12.66 -11.03
N GLU A 243 0.39 12.88 -12.13
CA GLU A 243 -0.16 12.78 -13.49
C GLU A 243 -0.52 11.34 -13.83
N PHE A 244 0.42 10.41 -13.62
CA PHE A 244 0.18 9.00 -13.90
C PHE A 244 -0.87 8.41 -12.95
N ASP A 245 -0.84 8.77 -11.66
CA ASP A 245 -1.84 8.33 -10.69
C ASP A 245 -3.23 8.88 -11.04
N GLY A 246 -3.31 10.15 -11.48
CA GLY A 246 -4.55 10.78 -11.90
C GLY A 246 -5.20 10.08 -13.11
N LEU A 247 -4.41 9.81 -14.16
CA LEU A 247 -4.89 9.03 -15.32
C LEU A 247 -5.32 7.63 -14.89
N THR A 248 -4.44 6.90 -14.17
CA THR A 248 -4.74 5.52 -13.76
C THR A 248 -5.94 5.45 -12.81
N ARG A 249 -6.20 6.48 -11.99
CA ARG A 249 -7.41 6.58 -11.16
C ARG A 249 -8.69 6.61 -11.99
N ILE A 250 -8.68 7.29 -13.13
CA ILE A 250 -9.84 7.35 -14.04
C ILE A 250 -10.04 5.99 -14.71
N VAL A 251 -9.02 5.47 -15.41
CA VAL A 251 -9.18 4.28 -16.25
C VAL A 251 -9.37 2.98 -15.45
N PHE A 252 -8.79 2.88 -14.25
CA PHE A 252 -9.00 1.71 -13.37
C PHE A 252 -10.25 1.80 -12.49
N SER A 253 -10.97 2.94 -12.46
CA SER A 253 -12.21 3.08 -11.69
C SER A 253 -13.25 2.01 -12.06
N ARG A 254 -13.34 1.69 -13.36
CA ARG A 254 -14.11 0.59 -13.92
C ARG A 254 -13.25 -0.16 -14.93
N ARG A 255 -12.19 -0.82 -14.46
CA ARG A 255 -11.16 -1.48 -15.30
C ARG A 255 -11.67 -2.42 -16.41
N ASN A 256 -12.89 -2.96 -16.24
CA ASN A 256 -13.52 -3.87 -17.20
C ASN A 256 -14.45 -3.15 -18.20
N LYS A 257 -14.63 -1.84 -18.10
CA LYS A 257 -15.33 -1.01 -19.10
C LYS A 257 -14.31 -0.40 -20.05
N THR A 258 -14.80 0.11 -21.18
CA THR A 258 -13.93 0.77 -22.16
C THR A 258 -13.30 2.01 -21.57
N VAL A 259 -12.12 2.41 -22.04
CA VAL A 259 -11.47 3.65 -21.62
C VAL A 259 -12.40 4.84 -21.90
N ARG A 260 -13.05 4.87 -23.06
CA ARG A 260 -14.11 5.84 -23.38
C ARG A 260 -15.15 5.96 -22.27
N ALA A 261 -15.74 4.84 -21.84
CA ALA A 261 -16.72 4.85 -20.77
C ALA A 261 -16.15 5.38 -19.45
N SER A 262 -14.87 5.10 -19.15
CA SER A 262 -14.19 5.61 -17.95
C SER A 262 -14.07 7.13 -17.92
N PHE A 263 -13.93 7.79 -19.07
CA PHE A 263 -13.89 9.26 -19.15
C PHE A 263 -15.29 9.90 -19.21
N PHE A 264 -16.23 9.33 -19.97
CA PHE A 264 -17.51 9.99 -20.26
C PHE A 264 -18.67 9.57 -19.37
N ASP A 265 -18.69 8.32 -18.86
CA ASP A 265 -19.79 7.88 -17.98
C ASP A 265 -19.47 8.15 -16.49
N ALA A 266 -18.21 8.44 -16.16
CA ALA A 266 -17.80 8.77 -14.80
C ALA A 266 -18.14 10.24 -14.50
N ARG A 267 -18.91 10.46 -13.44
CA ARG A 267 -19.34 11.82 -13.07
C ARG A 267 -18.16 12.70 -12.71
N GLY A 268 -18.11 13.90 -13.31
CA GLY A 268 -17.14 14.96 -12.98
C GLY A 268 -15.74 14.77 -13.55
N VAL A 269 -15.46 13.72 -14.34
CA VAL A 269 -14.13 13.54 -14.95
C VAL A 269 -13.86 14.61 -16.02
N ILE A 270 -14.79 14.83 -16.94
CA ILE A 270 -14.66 15.86 -17.98
C ILE A 270 -14.53 17.26 -17.35
N ASP A 271 -15.41 17.61 -16.41
CA ASP A 271 -15.36 18.92 -15.72
C ASP A 271 -14.02 19.15 -15.01
N MET A 272 -13.49 18.12 -14.34
CA MET A 272 -12.18 18.17 -13.68
C MET A 272 -11.05 18.40 -14.69
N LEU A 273 -11.03 17.64 -15.80
CA LEU A 273 -10.01 17.78 -16.84
C LEU A 273 -10.09 19.15 -17.54
N GLU A 274 -11.30 19.67 -17.76
CA GLU A 274 -11.51 20.99 -18.36
C GLU A 274 -10.99 22.09 -17.43
N SER A 275 -11.23 21.97 -16.12
CA SER A 275 -10.69 22.89 -15.11
C SER A 275 -9.16 22.88 -15.11
N ASN A 276 -8.55 21.70 -15.19
CA ASN A 276 -7.09 21.56 -15.26
C ASN A 276 -6.54 22.17 -16.55
N TYR A 277 -7.17 21.90 -17.70
CA TYR A 277 -6.79 22.45 -19.01
C TYR A 277 -6.83 23.98 -19.03
N LYS A 278 -7.91 24.59 -18.49
CA LYS A 278 -8.03 26.05 -18.37
C LYS A 278 -6.93 26.64 -17.47
N THR A 279 -6.61 25.95 -16.39
CA THR A 279 -5.53 26.36 -15.48
C THR A 279 -4.17 26.28 -16.18
N TYR A 280 -3.90 25.21 -16.93
CA TYR A 280 -2.70 25.05 -17.74
C TYR A 280 -2.57 26.16 -18.78
N CYS A 281 -3.63 26.44 -19.55
CA CYS A 281 -3.66 27.52 -20.54
C CYS A 281 -3.35 28.88 -19.91
N ALA A 282 -3.96 29.18 -18.76
CA ALA A 282 -3.71 30.43 -18.03
C ALA A 282 -2.25 30.54 -17.55
N VAL A 283 -1.67 29.46 -17.02
CA VAL A 283 -0.27 29.43 -16.55
C VAL A 283 0.72 29.54 -17.71
N LYS A 284 0.39 28.99 -18.88
CA LYS A 284 1.22 29.05 -20.07
C LYS A 284 0.97 30.27 -20.95
N GLU A 285 0.02 31.13 -20.58
CA GLU A 285 -0.41 32.29 -21.38
C GLU A 285 -0.88 31.89 -22.80
N ILE A 286 -1.51 30.72 -22.92
CA ILE A 286 -2.07 30.18 -24.15
C ILE A 286 -3.59 30.39 -24.12
N MET A 287 -4.19 30.78 -25.25
CA MET A 287 -5.64 30.81 -25.36
C MET A 287 -6.19 29.38 -25.51
N PRO A 288 -7.16 28.96 -24.69
CA PRO A 288 -7.81 27.66 -24.86
C PRO A 288 -8.38 27.50 -26.26
N GLU A 289 -8.29 26.29 -26.83
CA GLU A 289 -8.90 25.99 -28.12
C GLU A 289 -10.42 26.25 -28.08
N GLU A 290 -10.95 26.88 -29.13
CA GLU A 290 -12.39 27.08 -29.27
C GLU A 290 -13.07 25.74 -29.58
N GLY A 291 -14.09 25.39 -28.80
CA GLY A 291 -14.89 24.19 -29.04
C GLY A 291 -15.34 23.48 -27.78
N ASN A 292 -15.91 22.29 -27.96
CA ASN A 292 -16.35 21.45 -26.87
C ASN A 292 -15.16 20.63 -26.34
N PHE A 293 -14.77 20.87 -25.08
CA PHE A 293 -13.68 20.15 -24.43
C PHE A 293 -13.86 18.62 -24.43
N ALA A 294 -15.12 18.15 -24.33
CA ALA A 294 -15.43 16.72 -24.39
C ALA A 294 -15.05 16.09 -25.73
N ASP A 295 -15.17 16.84 -26.84
CA ASP A 295 -14.80 16.35 -28.16
C ASP A 295 -13.27 16.29 -28.33
N MET A 296 -12.53 17.22 -27.71
CA MET A 296 -11.06 17.15 -27.66
C MET A 296 -10.58 15.90 -26.92
N VAL A 297 -11.15 15.60 -25.75
CA VAL A 297 -10.85 14.35 -25.01
C VAL A 297 -11.20 13.12 -25.86
N LYS A 298 -12.35 13.15 -26.55
CA LYS A 298 -12.78 12.05 -27.41
C LYS A 298 -11.80 11.83 -28.57
N GLN A 299 -11.29 12.89 -29.16
CA GLN A 299 -10.33 12.82 -30.26
C GLN A 299 -9.01 12.19 -29.80
N VAL A 300 -8.48 12.58 -28.64
CA VAL A 300 -7.28 11.95 -28.04
C VAL A 300 -7.46 10.44 -27.88
N LEU A 301 -8.63 9.99 -27.41
CA LEU A 301 -8.90 8.56 -27.25
C LEU A 301 -8.99 7.81 -28.59
N ILE A 302 -9.44 8.47 -29.66
CA ILE A 302 -9.52 7.90 -31.02
C ILE A 302 -8.11 7.84 -31.63
N ASP A 303 -7.35 8.92 -31.55
CA ASP A 303 -6.01 9.04 -32.13
C ASP A 303 -5.01 8.07 -31.47
N THR A 304 -5.20 7.78 -30.18
CA THR A 304 -4.39 6.79 -29.45
C THR A 304 -4.81 5.34 -29.72
N GLU A 305 -5.96 5.13 -30.38
CA GLU A 305 -6.65 3.85 -30.58
C GLU A 305 -7.10 3.17 -29.27
N CYS A 306 -7.05 3.87 -28.13
CA CYS A 306 -7.36 3.31 -26.81
C CYS A 306 -8.85 3.39 -26.43
N ALA A 307 -9.70 4.03 -27.23
CA ALA A 307 -11.10 4.30 -26.86
C ALA A 307 -11.88 3.04 -26.44
N GLU A 308 -11.71 1.94 -27.17
CA GLU A 308 -12.41 0.66 -26.95
C GLU A 308 -11.62 -0.33 -26.07
N ASP A 309 -10.38 0.03 -25.72
CA ASP A 309 -9.56 -0.77 -24.82
C ASP A 309 -10.12 -0.79 -23.41
N ARG A 310 -9.64 -1.74 -22.61
CA ARG A 310 -10.01 -1.89 -21.21
C ARG A 310 -8.75 -1.86 -20.37
N ALA A 311 -8.72 -1.03 -19.35
CA ALA A 311 -7.57 -0.91 -18.44
C ALA A 311 -7.16 -2.25 -17.80
N ALA A 312 -8.08 -3.22 -17.72
CA ALA A 312 -7.77 -4.60 -17.30
C ALA A 312 -6.72 -5.30 -18.18
N LYS A 313 -6.53 -4.88 -19.44
CA LYS A 313 -5.59 -5.46 -20.41
C LYS A 313 -4.48 -4.51 -20.86
N MET A 314 -4.66 -3.20 -20.67
CA MET A 314 -3.64 -2.21 -21.00
C MET A 314 -2.40 -2.40 -20.13
N ASP A 315 -1.25 -2.42 -20.79
CA ASP A 315 0.04 -2.45 -20.12
C ASP A 315 0.53 -1.04 -19.73
N ILE A 316 1.77 -0.93 -19.26
CA ILE A 316 2.33 0.36 -18.86
C ILE A 316 2.56 1.24 -20.08
N ASP A 317 3.02 0.68 -21.20
CA ASP A 317 3.34 1.44 -22.41
C ASP A 317 2.06 2.01 -23.03
N ASP A 318 0.95 1.26 -23.02
CA ASP A 318 -0.37 1.74 -23.42
C ASP A 318 -0.82 2.95 -22.57
N LEU A 319 -0.64 2.87 -21.25
CA LEU A 319 -0.99 3.94 -20.32
C LEU A 319 -0.10 5.17 -20.51
N LEU A 320 1.19 4.96 -20.83
CA LEU A 320 2.14 6.03 -21.10
C LEU A 320 1.86 6.72 -22.44
N LYS A 321 1.54 5.96 -23.49
CA LYS A 321 1.10 6.48 -24.79
C LYS A 321 -0.14 7.36 -24.62
N LEU A 322 -1.11 6.88 -23.85
CA LEU A 322 -2.33 7.64 -23.55
C LEU A 322 -2.02 8.93 -22.78
N LEU A 323 -1.18 8.85 -21.73
CA LEU A 323 -0.78 10.02 -20.96
C LEU A 323 -0.08 11.07 -21.81
N ALA A 324 0.88 10.64 -22.64
CA ALA A 324 1.62 11.52 -23.54
C ALA A 324 0.69 12.25 -24.52
N ALA A 325 -0.28 11.55 -25.13
CA ALA A 325 -1.24 12.15 -26.05
C ALA A 325 -2.15 13.20 -25.37
N PHE A 326 -2.52 12.99 -24.11
CA PHE A 326 -3.22 14.02 -23.34
C PHE A 326 -2.33 15.24 -23.06
N HIS A 327 -1.07 15.02 -22.66
CA HIS A 327 -0.12 16.11 -22.42
C HIS A 327 0.21 16.92 -23.68
N GLU A 328 0.25 16.29 -24.86
CA GLU A 328 0.41 16.99 -26.16
C GLU A 328 -0.73 17.97 -26.46
N LYS A 329 -1.93 17.70 -25.94
CA LYS A 329 -3.09 18.60 -26.00
C LYS A 329 -3.20 19.54 -24.81
N GLY A 330 -2.19 19.58 -23.92
CA GLY A 330 -2.20 20.39 -22.71
C GLY A 330 -3.21 19.92 -21.66
N ILE A 331 -3.70 18.68 -21.75
CA ILE A 331 -4.68 18.09 -20.81
C ILE A 331 -3.92 17.36 -19.70
N HIS A 332 -4.06 17.85 -18.48
CA HIS A 332 -3.34 17.37 -17.30
C HIS A 332 -4.27 16.74 -16.26
N PHE A 333 -3.77 15.76 -15.52
CA PHE A 333 -4.55 14.98 -14.55
C PHE A 333 -4.41 15.45 -13.09
N SER A 334 -3.53 16.42 -12.83
CA SER A 334 -3.26 16.97 -11.50
C SER A 334 -3.16 18.48 -11.48
#